data_AF-A0A2H0AMA3-F1
#
_entry.id   AF-A0A2H0AMA3-F1
#
_cell.length_a   1.000
_cell.length_b   1.000
_cell.length_c   1.000
_cell.angle_alpha   90.00
_cell.angle_beta   90.00
_cell.angle_gamma   90.00
#
_symmetry.space_group_name_H-M   'P 1'
#
loop_
_entity.id
_entity.type
_entity.pdbx_description
1 polymer ?
#
loop_
_entity_poly.entity_id
_entity_poly.type
_entity_poly.pdbx_seq_one_letter_code
_entity_poly.pdbx_strand_id
1 'polypeptide(L)'
;MVNDTNIKKVLVVCDSVYQTKANNRKGGVGTETQLISKEVYESAGQEKFIPIIREYDESGKPCIPHYMASRIYIDLSSDEKFEESYQKLIRNLYDKPLLKRPALGMPPAYITEEEQVVLRTSHKVAEIKNAILNDRSSANGLISDYLDTFIASLEDFRLSGGSAPDFDDKVVGVLEKMLPLRDDFIDFIFTIFKYQGRVEVEKFQNFFEKLIPFSNRPENVQSYTRIDFDNYRFFSYELALYLLAVLIKLKKYDELAYFINNQYFYRSPNTSELAHNGIEIFNHYLPSLDEIRNKRLELRRVSVTADLIKSRATRKDIDFSDLIQADLVAFYITELRGGHFGWFPRTSVYNSRWGSGVEIFDRLVSRQHFEKTKILFGIKTIDELKKLIEQYIERSQEEIKQGHRRSWSWDYEIQPLEKVIERDKIGTVQ
;
A
#
# COMPACT_ATOMS: atom_id res chain seq x y z
N MET A 1 25.65 22.97 -48.41
CA MET A 1 25.67 21.61 -47.82
C MET A 1 25.52 21.65 -46.30
N VAL A 2 26.35 22.39 -45.55
CA VAL A 2 26.33 22.37 -44.07
C VAL A 2 25.14 23.14 -43.46
N ASN A 3 24.70 24.23 -44.10
CA ASN A 3 23.58 25.08 -43.65
C ASN A 3 22.18 24.68 -44.19
N ASP A 4 22.04 23.51 -44.81
CA ASP A 4 20.74 23.05 -45.32
C ASP A 4 19.87 22.52 -44.17
N THR A 5 18.69 23.11 -43.97
CA THR A 5 17.74 22.72 -42.91
C THR A 5 17.12 21.34 -43.11
N ASN A 6 17.23 20.75 -44.30
CA ASN A 6 16.79 19.37 -44.55
C ASN A 6 17.80 18.32 -44.05
N ILE A 7 19.06 18.70 -43.81
CA ILE A 7 20.09 17.78 -43.31
C ILE A 7 20.07 17.76 -41.79
N LYS A 8 19.47 16.68 -41.24
CA LYS A 8 19.29 16.50 -39.80
C LYS A 8 20.54 16.04 -39.05
N LYS A 9 21.37 15.20 -39.69
CA LYS A 9 22.58 14.62 -39.10
C LYS A 9 23.71 14.62 -40.14
N VAL A 10 24.93 14.89 -39.69
CA VAL A 10 26.16 14.89 -40.50
C VAL A 10 27.16 13.95 -39.83
N LEU A 11 27.55 12.89 -40.54
CA LEU A 11 28.58 11.96 -40.07
C LEU A 11 29.94 12.50 -40.47
N VAL A 12 30.83 12.62 -39.49
CA VAL A 12 32.20 13.10 -39.70
C VAL A 12 33.13 11.92 -39.47
N VAL A 13 33.67 11.37 -40.55
CA VAL A 13 34.58 10.22 -40.49
C VAL A 13 35.97 10.73 -40.11
N CYS A 14 36.42 10.33 -38.93
CA CYS A 14 37.64 10.80 -38.29
C CYS A 14 38.72 9.71 -38.38
N ASP A 15 39.71 9.95 -39.23
CA ASP A 15 40.96 9.20 -39.32
C ASP A 15 42.17 10.14 -39.07
N SER A 16 43.37 9.56 -39.00
CA SER A 16 44.62 10.31 -38.76
C SER A 16 44.87 11.41 -39.81
N VAL A 17 44.49 11.15 -41.07
CA VAL A 17 44.68 12.08 -42.20
C VAL A 17 43.72 13.27 -42.08
N TYR A 18 42.46 13.04 -41.76
CA TYR A 18 41.42 14.03 -41.57
C TYR A 18 41.73 14.91 -40.36
N GLN A 19 42.11 14.32 -39.23
CA GLN A 19 42.53 15.06 -38.05
C GLN A 19 43.69 16.03 -38.37
N THR A 20 44.72 15.55 -39.07
CA THR A 20 45.90 16.35 -39.43
C THR A 20 45.52 17.51 -40.37
N LYS A 21 44.71 17.24 -41.40
CA LYS A 21 44.26 18.27 -42.35
C LYS A 21 43.37 19.32 -41.70
N ALA A 22 42.43 18.88 -40.86
CA ALA A 22 41.48 19.76 -40.18
C ALA A 22 42.17 20.64 -39.13
N ASN A 23 43.11 20.08 -38.35
CA ASN A 23 43.85 20.82 -37.34
C ASN A 23 44.87 21.80 -37.96
N ASN A 24 45.61 21.39 -38.99
CA ASN A 24 46.66 22.21 -39.62
C ASN A 24 46.15 23.10 -40.77
N ARG A 25 44.87 22.99 -41.14
CA ARG A 25 44.21 23.78 -42.20
C ARG A 25 44.97 23.71 -43.54
N LYS A 26 45.54 22.55 -43.88
CA LYS A 26 46.33 22.33 -45.11
C LYS A 26 45.57 21.45 -46.11
N GLY A 27 45.60 21.85 -47.39
CA GLY A 27 45.16 21.01 -48.53
C GLY A 27 43.68 21.07 -48.92
N GLY A 28 43.12 22.26 -49.17
CA GLY A 28 41.81 22.42 -49.83
C GLY A 28 40.55 22.19 -48.97
N VAL A 29 40.71 21.69 -47.73
CA VAL A 29 39.58 21.41 -46.80
C VAL A 29 39.18 22.62 -45.94
N GLY A 30 39.84 23.77 -46.12
CA GLY A 30 39.74 24.92 -45.20
C GLY A 30 38.33 25.52 -45.06
N THR A 31 37.57 25.61 -46.15
CA THR A 31 36.23 26.23 -46.14
C THR A 31 35.20 25.34 -45.45
N GLU A 32 35.24 24.02 -45.68
CA GLU A 32 34.32 23.07 -45.04
C GLU A 32 34.63 22.92 -43.55
N THR A 33 35.90 22.82 -43.17
CA THR A 33 36.29 22.77 -41.75
C THR A 33 35.92 24.07 -41.02
N GLN A 34 36.02 25.24 -41.66
CA GLN A 34 35.57 26.52 -41.07
C GLN A 34 34.06 26.53 -40.83
N LEU A 35 33.25 26.09 -41.79
CA LEU A 35 31.80 26.05 -41.66
C LEU A 35 31.37 25.06 -40.58
N ILE A 36 31.94 23.85 -40.58
CA ILE A 36 31.66 22.82 -39.57
C ILE A 36 32.11 23.29 -38.19
N SER A 37 33.32 23.86 -38.04
CA SER A 37 33.80 24.32 -36.73
C SER A 37 32.91 25.42 -36.17
N LYS A 38 32.53 26.41 -36.99
CA LYS A 38 31.62 27.49 -36.58
C LYS A 38 30.28 26.93 -36.11
N GLU A 39 29.66 26.06 -36.90
CA GLU A 39 28.34 25.52 -36.55
C GLU A 39 28.40 24.59 -35.33
N VAL A 40 29.49 23.84 -35.14
CA VAL A 40 29.70 23.02 -33.93
C VAL A 40 29.84 23.87 -32.68
N TYR A 41 30.42 25.06 -32.77
CA TYR A 41 30.50 26.00 -31.63
C TYR A 41 29.18 26.74 -31.40
N GLU A 42 28.44 27.10 -32.46
CA GLU A 42 27.19 27.87 -32.38
C GLU A 42 25.95 27.02 -32.07
N SER A 43 25.96 25.71 -32.40
CA SER A 43 24.82 24.83 -32.16
C SER A 43 24.68 24.44 -30.68
N ALA A 44 23.65 24.95 -30.01
CA ALA A 44 23.28 24.54 -28.64
C ALA A 44 22.82 23.06 -28.57
N GLY A 45 22.26 22.53 -29.66
CA GLY A 45 21.93 21.11 -29.81
C GLY A 45 23.15 20.31 -30.23
N GLN A 46 23.71 19.51 -29.32
CA GLN A 46 24.95 18.73 -29.53
C GLN A 46 24.82 17.58 -30.55
N GLU A 47 23.74 17.52 -31.32
CA GLU A 47 23.26 16.28 -31.96
C GLU A 47 23.33 16.27 -33.50
N LYS A 48 23.69 17.38 -34.14
CA LYS A 48 23.74 17.47 -35.62
C LYS A 48 25.00 16.82 -36.21
N PHE A 49 26.18 17.05 -35.61
CA PHE A 49 27.45 16.49 -36.09
C PHE A 49 27.87 15.31 -35.23
N ILE A 50 28.03 14.14 -35.83
CA ILE A 50 28.37 12.90 -35.15
C ILE A 50 29.76 12.46 -35.60
N PRO A 51 30.79 12.56 -34.73
CA PRO A 51 32.12 12.06 -35.03
C PRO A 51 32.14 10.52 -35.04
N ILE A 52 32.71 9.94 -36.09
CA ILE A 52 32.89 8.51 -36.28
C ILE A 52 34.39 8.22 -36.26
N ILE A 53 34.88 7.54 -35.22
CA ILE A 53 36.30 7.21 -35.08
C ILE A 53 36.60 5.94 -35.88
N ARG A 54 37.60 6.03 -36.76
CA ARG A 54 38.12 4.89 -37.52
C ARG A 54 39.50 4.45 -37.05
N GLU A 55 40.24 5.34 -36.40
CA GLU A 55 41.62 5.10 -35.99
C GLU A 55 41.90 5.75 -34.62
N TYR A 56 42.80 5.13 -33.87
CA TYR A 56 43.41 5.68 -32.66
C TYR A 56 44.88 5.97 -32.93
N ASP A 57 45.42 6.99 -32.27
CA ASP A 57 46.83 7.36 -32.37
C ASP A 57 47.73 6.39 -31.58
N GLU A 58 49.05 6.54 -31.73
CA GLU A 58 50.07 5.73 -31.03
C GLU A 58 49.97 5.84 -29.49
N SER A 59 49.28 6.85 -28.98
CA SER A 59 49.04 7.08 -27.55
C SER A 59 47.70 6.52 -27.06
N GLY A 60 46.95 5.82 -27.92
CA GLY A 60 45.65 5.25 -27.61
C GLY A 60 44.51 6.28 -27.50
N LYS A 61 44.68 7.49 -28.06
CA LYS A 61 43.62 8.50 -28.14
C LYS A 61 42.92 8.46 -29.50
N PRO A 62 41.61 8.73 -29.57
CA PRO A 62 40.88 8.72 -30.83
C PRO A 62 41.37 9.86 -31.75
N CYS A 63 41.57 9.57 -33.03
CA CYS A 63 41.99 10.54 -34.05
C CYS A 63 40.87 11.53 -34.38
N ILE A 64 40.55 12.46 -33.49
CA ILE A 64 39.47 13.46 -33.64
C ILE A 64 40.02 14.90 -33.74
N PRO A 65 39.48 15.78 -34.62
CA PRO A 65 39.88 17.18 -34.66
C PRO A 65 39.59 17.94 -33.36
N HIS A 66 40.42 18.92 -33.00
CA HIS A 66 40.33 19.63 -31.72
C HIS A 66 38.96 20.31 -31.48
N TYR A 67 38.35 20.85 -32.52
CA TYR A 67 37.06 21.55 -32.42
C TYR A 67 35.87 20.61 -32.12
N MET A 68 36.06 19.29 -32.22
CA MET A 68 35.06 18.25 -31.94
C MET A 68 35.41 17.39 -30.73
N ALA A 69 36.55 17.60 -30.09
CA ALA A 69 37.04 16.75 -29.00
C ALA A 69 36.10 16.68 -27.78
N SER A 70 35.24 17.69 -27.57
CA SER A 70 34.25 17.72 -26.49
C SER A 70 32.93 17.02 -26.83
N ARG A 71 32.77 16.50 -28.05
CA ARG A 71 31.53 15.84 -28.51
C ARG A 71 31.57 14.34 -28.25
N ILE A 72 30.40 13.78 -27.99
CA ILE A 72 30.20 12.32 -27.93
C ILE A 72 30.46 11.76 -29.33
N TYR A 73 31.35 10.78 -29.45
CA TYR A 73 31.71 10.12 -30.70
C TYR A 73 31.24 8.66 -30.72
N ILE A 74 31.22 8.07 -31.91
CA ILE A 74 30.94 6.65 -32.12
C ILE A 74 32.21 5.98 -32.63
N ASP A 75 32.63 4.92 -31.96
CA ASP A 75 33.85 4.19 -32.26
C ASP A 75 33.57 3.02 -33.20
N LEU A 76 34.04 3.11 -34.45
CA LEU A 76 33.98 2.05 -35.45
C LEU A 76 35.38 1.60 -35.89
N SER A 77 36.40 1.70 -35.00
CA SER A 77 37.79 1.37 -35.34
C SER A 77 38.14 -0.12 -35.22
N SER A 78 37.37 -0.90 -34.46
CA SER A 78 37.64 -2.32 -34.17
C SER A 78 36.46 -3.20 -34.56
N ASP A 79 36.76 -4.34 -35.18
CA ASP A 79 35.77 -5.36 -35.57
C ASP A 79 35.01 -5.92 -34.35
N GLU A 80 35.66 -6.01 -33.18
CA GLU A 80 35.03 -6.49 -31.93
C GLU A 80 33.92 -5.55 -31.44
N LYS A 81 34.07 -4.24 -31.66
CA LYS A 81 33.12 -3.20 -31.23
C LYS A 81 32.20 -2.72 -32.34
N PHE A 82 32.39 -3.23 -33.57
CA PHE A 82 31.74 -2.71 -34.77
C PHE A 82 30.22 -2.86 -34.68
N GLU A 83 29.72 -4.05 -34.36
CA GLU A 83 28.27 -4.33 -34.36
C GLU A 83 27.52 -3.49 -33.30
N GLU A 84 28.04 -3.43 -32.08
CA GLU A 84 27.45 -2.65 -30.99
C GLU A 84 27.45 -1.15 -31.30
N SER A 85 28.56 -0.63 -31.83
CA SER A 85 28.72 0.80 -32.13
C SER A 85 27.96 1.21 -33.39
N TYR A 86 27.83 0.30 -34.37
CA TYR A 86 26.97 0.48 -35.53
C TYR A 86 25.50 0.57 -35.12
N GLN A 87 25.05 -0.29 -34.19
CA GLN A 87 23.71 -0.18 -33.63
C GLN A 87 23.48 1.16 -32.91
N LYS A 88 24.47 1.66 -32.14
CA LYS A 88 24.42 2.99 -31.52
C LYS A 88 24.29 4.11 -32.56
N LEU A 89 25.01 4.02 -33.68
CA LEU A 89 24.92 4.97 -34.80
C LEU A 89 23.53 5.00 -35.42
N ILE A 90 22.98 3.84 -35.80
CA ILE A 90 21.64 3.75 -36.37
C ILE A 90 20.62 4.36 -35.43
N ARG A 91 20.67 4.01 -34.14
CA ARG A 91 19.75 4.58 -33.14
C ARG A 91 19.88 6.09 -32.98
N ASN A 92 21.09 6.63 -33.08
CA ASN A 92 21.33 8.08 -33.05
C ASN A 92 20.73 8.77 -34.29
N LEU A 93 20.87 8.18 -35.47
CA LEU A 93 20.30 8.71 -36.72
C LEU A 93 18.77 8.81 -36.68
N TYR A 94 18.10 7.95 -35.92
CA TYR A 94 16.64 7.94 -35.73
C TYR A 94 16.17 8.62 -34.43
N ASP A 95 17.04 9.37 -33.73
CA ASP A 95 16.74 10.05 -32.45
C ASP A 95 16.19 9.12 -31.35
N LYS A 96 16.66 7.85 -31.31
CA LYS A 96 16.27 6.83 -30.32
C LYS A 96 17.47 6.28 -29.51
N PRO A 97 18.22 7.13 -28.79
CA PRO A 97 19.41 6.71 -28.05
C PRO A 97 19.09 5.64 -26.99
N LEU A 98 20.05 4.75 -26.73
CA LEU A 98 19.93 3.64 -25.75
C LEU A 98 19.68 4.14 -24.32
N LEU A 99 20.15 5.34 -24.00
CA LEU A 99 20.01 5.99 -22.70
C LEU A 99 19.23 7.29 -22.88
N LYS A 100 17.91 7.23 -22.67
CA LYS A 100 17.08 8.44 -22.57
C LYS A 100 17.38 9.05 -21.19
N ARG A 101 17.77 10.33 -21.13
CA ARG A 101 17.87 11.03 -19.84
C ARG A 101 16.54 10.83 -19.10
N PRO A 102 16.54 10.37 -17.83
CA PRO A 102 15.30 10.30 -17.06
C PRO A 102 14.68 11.69 -17.04
N ALA A 103 13.35 11.77 -17.06
CA ALA A 103 12.67 13.04 -16.86
C ALA A 103 13.18 13.66 -15.55
N LEU A 104 13.36 14.99 -15.53
CA LEU A 104 13.61 15.71 -14.28
C LEU A 104 12.55 15.25 -13.27
N GLY A 105 13.01 14.76 -12.11
CA GLY A 105 12.11 14.35 -11.06
C GLY A 105 11.18 15.51 -10.71
N MET A 106 9.91 15.23 -10.48
CA MET A 106 9.04 16.20 -9.83
C MET A 106 9.70 16.55 -8.47
N PRO A 107 9.73 17.84 -8.07
CA PRO A 107 10.12 18.17 -6.71
C PRO A 107 9.31 17.30 -5.75
N PRO A 108 9.92 16.75 -4.70
CA PRO A 108 9.19 15.94 -3.73
C PRO A 108 7.94 16.69 -3.26
N ALA A 109 6.81 16.00 -3.20
CA ALA A 109 5.50 16.62 -2.91
C ALA A 109 5.50 17.49 -1.64
N TYR A 110 6.35 17.19 -0.66
CA TYR A 110 6.53 17.95 0.58
C TYR A 110 7.04 19.40 0.39
N ILE A 111 7.56 19.75 -0.79
CA ILE A 111 8.05 21.10 -1.11
C ILE A 111 6.94 21.98 -1.72
N THR A 112 5.95 21.38 -2.38
CA THR A 112 4.93 22.10 -3.17
C THR A 112 3.56 22.16 -2.52
N GLU A 113 3.30 21.36 -1.50
CA GLU A 113 2.02 21.32 -0.78
C GLU A 113 2.13 22.12 0.52
N GLU A 114 1.46 23.29 0.57
CA GLU A 114 1.46 24.19 1.74
C GLU A 114 0.71 23.63 2.97
N GLU A 115 -0.01 22.51 2.84
CA GLU A 115 -0.67 21.80 3.93
C GLU A 115 -0.41 20.28 3.88
N GLN A 116 0.86 19.84 3.83
CA GLN A 116 1.11 18.46 4.22
C GLN A 116 0.98 18.35 5.75
N VAL A 117 0.07 17.48 6.20
CA VAL A 117 0.09 16.98 7.57
C VAL A 117 1.43 16.26 7.75
N VAL A 118 2.41 16.95 8.34
CA VAL A 118 3.70 16.35 8.68
C VAL A 118 3.42 15.27 9.72
N LEU A 119 3.34 14.00 9.30
CA LEU A 119 3.10 12.91 10.23
C LEU A 119 4.28 12.81 11.17
N ARG A 120 4.02 12.86 12.47
CA ARG A 120 5.03 12.67 13.52
C ARG A 120 5.72 11.29 13.44
N THR A 121 5.12 10.37 12.68
CA THR A 121 5.59 9.00 12.45
C THR A 121 6.43 8.83 11.17
N SER A 122 6.43 9.79 10.23
CA SER A 122 6.96 9.63 8.85
C SER A 122 8.36 9.04 8.73
N HIS A 123 9.29 9.38 9.64
CA HIS A 123 10.68 8.90 9.58
C HIS A 123 10.91 7.62 10.39
N LYS A 124 10.01 7.29 11.32
CA LYS A 124 10.19 6.19 12.27
C LYS A 124 10.11 4.83 11.57
N VAL A 125 9.24 4.66 10.57
CA VAL A 125 9.11 3.37 9.85
C VAL A 125 10.40 3.02 9.11
N ALA A 126 11.03 3.99 8.46
CA ALA A 126 12.31 3.79 7.77
C ALA A 126 13.44 3.46 8.76
N GLU A 127 13.45 4.10 9.93
CA GLU A 127 14.42 3.82 11.00
C GLU A 127 14.24 2.42 11.57
N ILE A 128 13.00 2.03 11.87
CA ILE A 128 12.63 0.68 12.33
C ILE A 128 13.05 -0.37 11.30
N LYS A 129 12.75 -0.15 10.03
CA LYS A 129 13.15 -1.06 8.95
C LYS A 129 14.67 -1.24 8.91
N ASN A 130 15.42 -0.15 9.01
CA ASN A 130 16.88 -0.22 9.07
C ASN A 130 17.36 -0.94 10.34
N ALA A 131 16.73 -0.74 11.48
CA ALA A 131 17.11 -1.43 12.72
C ALA A 131 16.85 -2.94 12.63
N ILE A 132 15.72 -3.36 12.06
CA ILE A 132 15.36 -4.78 11.87
C ILE A 132 16.32 -5.45 10.88
N LEU A 133 16.56 -4.82 9.72
CA LEU A 133 17.42 -5.41 8.68
C LEU A 133 18.90 -5.50 9.08
N ASN A 134 19.32 -4.74 10.09
CA ASN A 134 20.69 -4.77 10.62
C ASN A 134 20.77 -5.41 12.01
N ASP A 135 19.75 -6.19 12.41
CA ASP A 135 19.68 -6.93 13.69
C ASP A 135 20.04 -6.08 14.92
N ARG A 136 19.63 -4.80 14.92
CA ARG A 136 19.91 -3.89 16.02
C ARG A 136 18.98 -4.20 17.20
N SER A 137 19.54 -4.33 18.40
CA SER A 137 18.77 -4.51 19.64
C SER A 137 17.80 -3.36 19.93
N SER A 138 18.02 -2.18 19.33
CA SER A 138 17.15 -1.01 19.47
C SER A 138 15.82 -1.12 18.71
N ALA A 139 15.66 -2.08 17.79
CA ALA A 139 14.45 -2.21 16.97
C ALA A 139 13.17 -2.25 17.81
N ASN A 140 13.20 -3.01 18.91
CA ASN A 140 12.07 -3.14 19.82
C ASN A 140 11.70 -1.85 20.56
N GLY A 141 12.67 -0.98 20.86
CA GLY A 141 12.42 0.33 21.44
C GLY A 141 11.79 1.27 20.41
N LEU A 142 12.33 1.29 19.19
CA LEU A 142 11.79 2.10 18.09
C LEU A 142 10.34 1.73 17.73
N ILE A 143 10.00 0.45 17.81
CA ILE A 143 8.62 -0.03 17.64
C ILE A 143 7.68 0.57 18.69
N SER A 144 8.07 0.52 19.97
CA SER A 144 7.28 1.13 21.05
C SER A 144 7.13 2.64 20.83
N ASP A 145 8.22 3.33 20.50
CA ASP A 145 8.22 4.77 20.23
C ASP A 145 7.30 5.14 19.07
N TYR A 146 7.23 4.31 18.02
CA TYR A 146 6.30 4.50 16.91
C TYR A 146 4.86 4.37 17.38
N LEU A 147 4.52 3.28 18.09
CA LEU A 147 3.16 3.01 18.55
C LEU A 147 2.66 4.12 19.51
N ASP A 148 3.51 4.58 20.44
CA ASP A 148 3.17 5.67 21.35
C ASP A 148 3.03 7.01 20.62
N THR A 149 3.90 7.28 19.64
CA THR A 149 3.78 8.48 18.79
C THR A 149 2.49 8.45 17.96
N PHE A 150 2.11 7.29 17.44
CA PHE A 150 0.89 7.09 16.68
C PHE A 150 -0.34 7.43 17.53
N ILE A 151 -0.45 6.82 18.72
CA ILE A 151 -1.54 7.09 19.67
C ILE A 151 -1.59 8.57 20.04
N ALA A 152 -0.45 9.20 20.36
CA ALA A 152 -0.40 10.62 20.68
C ALA A 152 -0.83 11.53 19.52
N SER A 153 -0.62 11.11 18.28
CA SER A 153 -1.05 11.86 17.08
C SER A 153 -2.56 11.78 16.85
N LEU A 154 -3.25 10.78 17.42
CA LEU A 154 -4.70 10.67 17.28
C LEU A 154 -5.44 11.83 17.94
N GLU A 155 -4.87 12.46 18.98
CA GLU A 155 -5.43 13.64 19.65
C GLU A 155 -5.76 14.79 18.70
N ASP A 156 -4.97 14.95 17.64
CA ASP A 156 -5.11 16.05 16.66
C ASP A 156 -6.39 15.93 15.80
N PHE A 157 -7.09 14.79 15.88
CA PHE A 157 -8.27 14.47 15.06
C PHE A 157 -9.59 14.45 15.86
N ARG A 158 -9.62 14.99 17.08
CA ARG A 158 -10.85 14.97 17.90
C ARG A 158 -11.94 15.84 17.29
N LEU A 159 -13.14 15.29 17.22
CA LEU A 159 -14.35 16.00 16.82
C LEU A 159 -15.22 16.34 18.03
N SER A 160 -16.02 17.40 17.90
CA SER A 160 -17.03 17.80 18.86
C SER A 160 -18.19 18.51 18.16
N GLY A 161 -19.35 18.56 18.82
CA GLY A 161 -20.52 19.28 18.30
C GLY A 161 -21.32 18.48 17.28
N GLY A 162 -21.51 17.18 17.49
CA GLY A 162 -22.29 16.28 16.63
C GLY A 162 -23.76 16.62 16.45
N SER A 163 -24.29 17.61 17.18
CA SER A 163 -25.63 18.16 16.93
C SER A 163 -25.70 19.04 15.67
N ALA A 164 -24.57 19.41 15.06
CA ALA A 164 -24.55 20.22 13.85
C ALA A 164 -25.16 19.45 12.65
N PRO A 165 -26.05 20.06 11.84
CA PRO A 165 -26.70 19.38 10.72
C PRO A 165 -25.76 18.82 9.64
N ASP A 166 -24.55 19.36 9.53
CA ASP A 166 -23.49 19.02 8.58
C ASP A 166 -22.32 18.27 9.25
N PHE A 167 -22.49 17.79 10.48
CA PHE A 167 -21.41 17.15 11.23
C PHE A 167 -20.81 15.94 10.50
N ASP A 168 -21.60 15.21 9.71
CA ASP A 168 -21.09 14.08 8.93
C ASP A 168 -20.07 14.50 7.85
N ASP A 169 -20.14 15.72 7.31
CA ASP A 169 -19.10 16.25 6.42
C ASP A 169 -17.78 16.47 7.18
N LYS A 170 -17.84 16.88 8.46
CA LYS A 170 -16.65 17.01 9.31
C LYS A 170 -16.03 15.65 9.62
N VAL A 171 -16.85 14.62 9.86
CA VAL A 171 -16.38 13.24 10.04
C VAL A 171 -15.60 12.79 8.81
N VAL A 172 -16.18 12.90 7.62
CA VAL A 172 -15.51 12.53 6.37
C VAL A 172 -14.24 13.36 6.13
N GLY A 173 -14.30 14.68 6.35
CA GLY A 173 -13.14 15.56 6.18
C GLY A 173 -11.98 15.22 7.12
N VAL A 174 -12.25 14.81 8.36
CA VAL A 174 -11.22 14.31 9.28
C VAL A 174 -10.66 12.97 8.83
N LEU A 175 -11.51 12.05 8.37
CA LEU A 175 -11.05 10.76 7.85
C LEU A 175 -10.08 10.93 6.67
N GLU A 176 -10.33 11.85 5.75
CA GLU A 176 -9.40 12.19 4.66
C GLU A 176 -8.04 12.66 5.21
N LYS A 177 -8.02 13.49 6.24
CA LYS A 177 -6.77 13.93 6.91
C LYS A 177 -6.05 12.80 7.64
N MET A 178 -6.77 11.76 8.09
CA MET A 178 -6.19 10.58 8.72
C MET A 178 -5.65 9.55 7.71
N LEU A 179 -5.92 9.72 6.42
CA LEU A 179 -5.49 8.77 5.37
C LEU A 179 -3.97 8.54 5.37
N PRO A 180 -3.10 9.59 5.44
CA PRO A 180 -1.66 9.39 5.48
C PRO A 180 -1.19 8.65 6.74
N LEU A 181 -1.84 8.90 7.89
CA LEU A 181 -1.54 8.21 9.13
C LEU A 181 -1.89 6.71 9.03
N ARG A 182 -3.00 6.36 8.35
CA ARG A 182 -3.35 4.97 8.05
C ARG A 182 -2.33 4.32 7.12
N ASP A 183 -1.89 4.99 6.07
CA ASP A 183 -0.90 4.43 5.14
C ASP A 183 0.45 4.19 5.81
N ASP A 184 0.87 5.11 6.68
CA ASP A 184 2.06 4.95 7.51
C ASP A 184 1.94 3.76 8.48
N PHE A 185 0.76 3.54 9.09
CA PHE A 185 0.49 2.32 9.87
C PHE A 185 0.63 1.05 9.04
N ILE A 186 0.11 1.05 7.81
CA ILE A 186 0.21 -0.10 6.90
C ILE A 186 1.69 -0.41 6.59
N ASP A 187 2.49 0.60 6.26
CA ASP A 187 3.92 0.44 6.00
C ASP A 187 4.67 -0.08 7.24
N PHE A 188 4.29 0.40 8.43
CA PHE A 188 4.80 -0.08 9.70
C PHE A 188 4.48 -1.57 9.92
N ILE A 189 3.21 -1.98 9.89
CA ILE A 189 2.83 -3.39 10.14
C ILE A 189 3.44 -4.32 9.07
N PHE A 190 3.49 -3.90 7.81
CA PHE A 190 4.17 -4.68 6.77
C PHE A 190 5.64 -4.85 7.08
N THR A 191 6.32 -3.78 7.49
CA THR A 191 7.74 -3.84 7.82
C THR A 191 7.99 -4.82 8.97
N ILE A 192 7.19 -4.75 10.03
CA ILE A 192 7.34 -5.63 11.20
C ILE A 192 7.06 -7.09 10.82
N PHE A 193 5.86 -7.39 10.32
CA PHE A 193 5.46 -8.78 10.09
C PHE A 193 6.19 -9.44 8.91
N LYS A 194 6.78 -8.65 7.99
CA LYS A 194 7.57 -9.18 6.87
C LYS A 194 9.03 -9.46 7.21
N TYR A 195 9.68 -8.57 7.98
CA TYR A 195 11.13 -8.64 8.17
C TYR A 195 11.56 -9.07 9.58
N GLN A 196 10.73 -8.85 10.60
CA GLN A 196 11.09 -9.22 11.97
C GLN A 196 10.92 -10.73 12.17
N GLY A 197 11.96 -11.39 12.68
CA GLY A 197 11.94 -12.83 12.92
C GLY A 197 10.88 -13.25 13.96
N ARG A 198 10.84 -12.56 15.10
CA ARG A 198 9.84 -12.76 16.16
C ARG A 198 9.22 -11.43 16.57
N VAL A 199 7.92 -11.30 16.40
CA VAL A 199 7.15 -10.09 16.74
C VAL A 199 6.61 -10.19 18.16
N GLU A 200 6.75 -9.12 18.94
CA GLU A 200 6.14 -8.96 20.27
C GLU A 200 4.69 -8.50 20.10
N VAL A 201 3.78 -9.46 19.88
CA VAL A 201 2.36 -9.20 19.60
C VAL A 201 1.64 -8.44 20.73
N GLU A 202 2.14 -8.53 21.96
CA GLU A 202 1.61 -7.81 23.12
C GLU A 202 1.72 -6.28 22.97
N LYS A 203 2.75 -5.78 22.27
CA LYS A 203 2.90 -4.34 21.98
C LYS A 203 1.77 -3.85 21.08
N PHE A 204 1.41 -4.65 20.08
CA PHE A 204 0.30 -4.36 19.19
C PHE A 204 -1.04 -4.49 19.91
N GLN A 205 -1.21 -5.52 20.75
CA GLN A 205 -2.41 -5.62 21.60
C GLN A 205 -2.59 -4.35 22.44
N ASN A 206 -1.55 -3.92 23.16
CA ASN A 206 -1.60 -2.72 23.98
C ASN A 206 -1.91 -1.47 23.15
N PHE A 207 -1.35 -1.37 21.94
CA PHE A 207 -1.70 -0.31 20.99
C PHE A 207 -3.20 -0.31 20.64
N PHE A 208 -3.77 -1.47 20.30
CA PHE A 208 -5.20 -1.58 20.00
C PHE A 208 -6.08 -1.29 21.24
N GLU A 209 -5.67 -1.73 22.43
CA GLU A 209 -6.34 -1.37 23.69
C GLU A 209 -6.33 0.15 23.93
N LYS A 210 -5.23 0.84 23.60
CA LYS A 210 -5.12 2.30 23.65
C LYS A 210 -6.00 3.02 22.61
N LEU A 211 -6.49 2.35 21.56
CA LEU A 211 -7.47 2.93 20.63
C LEU A 211 -8.89 2.97 21.22
N ILE A 212 -9.23 2.04 22.10
CA ILE A 212 -10.61 1.88 22.63
C ILE A 212 -11.12 3.17 23.32
N PRO A 213 -10.33 3.88 24.16
CA PRO A 213 -10.78 5.13 24.77
C PRO A 213 -11.17 6.22 23.77
N PHE A 214 -10.57 6.26 22.57
CA PHE A 214 -10.92 7.26 21.53
C PHE A 214 -12.31 7.05 20.93
N SER A 215 -12.87 5.84 21.04
CA SER A 215 -14.24 5.52 20.58
C SER A 215 -15.33 5.97 21.55
N ASN A 216 -14.93 6.58 22.68
CA ASN A 216 -15.78 6.92 23.81
C ASN A 216 -15.51 8.34 24.31
N ARG A 217 -16.40 8.82 25.17
CA ARG A 217 -16.28 10.12 25.83
C ARG A 217 -15.07 10.15 26.76
N PRO A 218 -14.14 11.12 26.60
CA PRO A 218 -13.11 11.39 27.59
C PRO A 218 -13.69 11.84 28.93
N GLU A 219 -13.02 11.52 30.05
CA GLU A 219 -13.50 11.87 31.39
C GLU A 219 -13.74 13.37 31.59
N ASN A 220 -12.93 14.21 30.94
CA ASN A 220 -12.98 15.67 31.03
C ASN A 220 -14.07 16.32 30.15
N VAL A 221 -14.78 15.57 29.31
CA VAL A 221 -15.77 16.14 28.35
C VAL A 221 -17.19 15.98 28.90
N GLN A 222 -17.81 17.06 29.40
CA GLN A 222 -19.13 16.98 30.06
C GLN A 222 -20.33 16.84 29.12
N SER A 223 -20.22 17.31 27.87
CA SER A 223 -21.28 17.23 26.87
C SER A 223 -20.72 16.66 25.58
N TYR A 224 -21.44 15.69 25.01
CA TYR A 224 -21.06 15.00 23.80
C TYR A 224 -22.30 14.41 23.14
N THR A 225 -22.19 14.09 21.86
CA THR A 225 -23.16 13.27 21.14
C THR A 225 -22.57 11.90 20.83
N ARG A 226 -23.44 10.92 20.58
CA ARG A 226 -22.99 9.55 20.24
C ARG A 226 -22.06 9.52 19.03
N ILE A 227 -22.22 10.45 18.08
CA ILE A 227 -21.47 10.46 16.82
C ILE A 227 -20.16 11.25 16.88
N ASP A 228 -19.88 11.95 18.00
CA ASP A 228 -18.67 12.76 18.15
C ASP A 228 -17.37 11.94 18.00
N PHE A 229 -17.44 10.62 18.15
CA PHE A 229 -16.31 9.69 18.11
C PHE A 229 -16.29 8.80 16.86
N ASP A 230 -17.21 9.02 15.91
CA ASP A 230 -17.37 8.11 14.77
C ASP A 230 -16.16 8.10 13.83
N ASN A 231 -15.36 9.17 13.78
CA ASN A 231 -14.10 9.17 13.03
C ASN A 231 -13.10 8.16 13.63
N TYR A 232 -12.97 8.08 14.95
CA TYR A 232 -12.09 7.10 15.60
C TYR A 232 -12.62 5.69 15.53
N ARG A 233 -13.95 5.51 15.61
CA ARG A 233 -14.58 4.20 15.43
C ARG A 233 -14.37 3.66 14.03
N PHE A 234 -14.55 4.50 13.00
CA PHE A 234 -14.21 4.17 11.62
C PHE A 234 -12.73 3.82 11.50
N PHE A 235 -11.86 4.68 12.03
CA PHE A 235 -10.42 4.51 11.87
C PHE A 235 -9.91 3.25 12.58
N SER A 236 -10.40 2.94 13.78
CA SER A 236 -10.03 1.72 14.51
C SER A 236 -10.47 0.45 13.77
N TYR A 237 -11.67 0.47 13.18
CA TYR A 237 -12.13 -0.59 12.28
C TYR A 237 -11.23 -0.73 11.06
N GLU A 238 -10.87 0.39 10.41
CA GLU A 238 -9.97 0.43 9.25
C GLU A 238 -8.58 -0.14 9.59
N LEU A 239 -7.97 0.28 10.70
CA LEU A 239 -6.66 -0.24 11.15
C LEU A 239 -6.72 -1.74 11.47
N ALA A 240 -7.78 -2.20 12.13
CA ALA A 240 -7.99 -3.61 12.41
C ALA A 240 -8.10 -4.43 11.12
N LEU A 241 -8.89 -3.96 10.13
CA LEU A 241 -8.97 -4.61 8.83
C LEU A 241 -7.62 -4.71 8.14
N TYR A 242 -6.84 -3.64 8.10
CA TYR A 242 -5.51 -3.66 7.48
C TYR A 242 -4.54 -4.58 8.21
N LEU A 243 -4.57 -4.64 9.55
CA LEU A 243 -3.78 -5.61 10.30
C LEU A 243 -4.13 -7.03 9.88
N LEU A 244 -5.40 -7.40 9.94
CA LEU A 244 -5.86 -8.74 9.59
C LEU A 244 -5.52 -9.09 8.14
N ALA A 245 -5.74 -8.16 7.20
CA ALA A 245 -5.42 -8.34 5.78
C ALA A 245 -3.91 -8.58 5.55
N VAL A 246 -3.04 -7.79 6.19
CA VAL A 246 -1.58 -7.98 6.11
C VAL A 246 -1.17 -9.33 6.67
N LEU A 247 -1.71 -9.74 7.82
CA LEU A 247 -1.39 -11.03 8.43
C LEU A 247 -1.86 -12.22 7.57
N ILE A 248 -3.06 -12.14 6.97
CA ILE A 248 -3.55 -13.14 6.01
C ILE A 248 -2.62 -13.21 4.80
N LYS A 249 -2.28 -12.07 4.20
CA LYS A 249 -1.44 -11.98 3.01
C LYS A 249 -0.02 -12.52 3.22
N LEU A 250 0.56 -12.24 4.39
CA LEU A 250 1.86 -12.75 4.81
C LEU A 250 1.81 -14.17 5.40
N LYS A 251 0.61 -14.78 5.49
CA LYS A 251 0.36 -16.11 6.06
C LYS A 251 0.85 -16.26 7.51
N LYS A 252 0.72 -15.17 8.27
CA LYS A 252 1.04 -15.06 9.72
C LYS A 252 -0.16 -15.51 10.53
N TYR A 253 -0.51 -16.80 10.42
CA TYR A 253 -1.74 -17.34 11.00
C TYR A 253 -1.72 -17.40 12.53
N ASP A 254 -0.55 -17.55 13.15
CA ASP A 254 -0.39 -17.51 14.60
C ASP A 254 -0.76 -16.13 15.15
N GLU A 255 -0.20 -15.08 14.55
CA GLU A 255 -0.51 -13.70 14.92
C GLU A 255 -1.95 -13.32 14.54
N LEU A 256 -2.46 -13.78 13.39
CA LEU A 256 -3.86 -13.61 13.01
C LEU A 256 -4.81 -14.24 14.04
N ALA A 257 -4.52 -15.48 14.45
CA ALA A 257 -5.29 -16.18 15.47
C ALA A 257 -5.22 -15.43 16.80
N TYR A 258 -4.05 -14.91 17.18
CA TYR A 258 -3.88 -14.09 18.37
C TYR A 258 -4.81 -12.87 18.33
N PHE A 259 -4.72 -12.00 17.32
CA PHE A 259 -5.53 -10.77 17.32
C PHE A 259 -7.05 -11.01 17.25
N ILE A 260 -7.50 -12.03 16.52
CA ILE A 260 -8.95 -12.34 16.43
C ILE A 260 -9.44 -13.04 17.70
N ASN A 261 -8.67 -13.95 18.32
CA ASN A 261 -9.11 -14.76 19.48
C ASN A 261 -8.85 -14.09 20.84
N ASN A 262 -8.01 -13.07 20.89
CA ASN A 262 -7.65 -12.46 22.16
C ASN A 262 -8.76 -11.55 22.73
N GLN A 263 -8.64 -11.27 24.02
CA GLN A 263 -9.47 -10.29 24.74
C GLN A 263 -8.70 -8.97 24.82
N TYR A 264 -9.39 -7.87 24.54
CA TYR A 264 -8.87 -6.51 24.64
C TYR A 264 -9.42 -5.85 25.89
N PHE A 265 -8.52 -5.42 26.76
CA PHE A 265 -8.87 -4.83 28.04
C PHE A 265 -8.95 -3.30 27.95
N TYR A 266 -9.95 -2.72 28.61
CA TYR A 266 -10.10 -1.28 28.69
C TYR A 266 -10.79 -0.89 29.99
N ARG A 267 -10.65 0.38 30.38
CA ARG A 267 -11.44 0.93 31.50
C ARG A 267 -12.77 1.43 30.99
N SER A 268 -13.86 0.92 31.54
CA SER A 268 -15.21 1.37 31.24
C SER A 268 -15.32 2.88 31.47
N PRO A 269 -15.77 3.68 30.47
CA PRO A 269 -15.93 5.12 30.64
C PRO A 269 -16.92 5.53 31.73
N ASN A 270 -17.85 4.63 32.08
CA ASN A 270 -18.93 4.91 33.01
C ASN A 270 -18.61 4.45 34.44
N THR A 271 -17.91 3.33 34.61
CA THR A 271 -17.67 2.70 35.91
C THR A 271 -16.19 2.72 36.32
N SER A 272 -15.27 3.05 35.41
CA SER A 272 -13.81 2.97 35.58
C SER A 272 -13.28 1.56 35.91
N GLU A 273 -14.15 0.56 35.89
CA GLU A 273 -13.83 -0.86 36.07
C GLU A 273 -13.07 -1.39 34.84
N LEU A 274 -12.21 -2.38 35.09
CA LEU A 274 -11.53 -3.10 34.01
C LEU A 274 -12.54 -4.03 33.34
N ALA A 275 -12.87 -3.72 32.09
CA ALA A 275 -13.71 -4.52 31.23
C ALA A 275 -12.87 -5.18 30.12
N HIS A 276 -13.45 -6.16 29.44
CA HIS A 276 -12.83 -6.79 28.28
C HIS A 276 -13.87 -7.24 27.25
N ASN A 277 -13.48 -7.20 25.99
CA ASN A 277 -14.26 -7.68 24.84
C ASN A 277 -13.32 -8.39 23.86
N GLY A 278 -13.88 -9.16 22.92
CA GLY A 278 -13.11 -9.65 21.79
C GLY A 278 -12.84 -8.56 20.75
N ILE A 279 -12.32 -8.97 19.59
CA ILE A 279 -11.99 -8.08 18.47
C ILE A 279 -13.20 -7.25 17.97
N GLU A 280 -14.43 -7.70 18.23
CA GLU A 280 -15.66 -6.98 17.88
C GLU A 280 -15.77 -5.59 18.52
N ILE A 281 -14.99 -5.30 19.56
CA ILE A 281 -14.88 -3.94 20.15
C ILE A 281 -14.39 -2.90 19.13
N PHE A 282 -13.72 -3.31 18.05
CA PHE A 282 -13.30 -2.39 16.98
C PHE A 282 -14.33 -2.29 15.84
N ASN A 283 -15.42 -3.07 15.87
CA ASN A 283 -16.43 -3.14 14.80
C ASN A 283 -17.70 -2.34 15.13
N HIS A 284 -17.55 -1.06 15.45
CA HIS A 284 -18.69 -0.22 15.79
C HIS A 284 -19.59 0.05 14.57
N TYR A 285 -20.89 0.20 14.82
CA TYR A 285 -21.81 0.80 13.84
C TYR A 285 -21.66 2.33 13.87
N LEU A 286 -21.74 2.99 12.70
CA LEU A 286 -21.41 4.41 12.52
C LEU A 286 -22.64 5.23 12.08
N PRO A 287 -23.46 5.73 13.01
CA PRO A 287 -24.67 6.47 12.66
C PRO A 287 -24.42 7.74 11.84
N SER A 288 -23.28 8.42 12.05
CA SER A 288 -22.93 9.59 11.22
C SER A 288 -22.87 9.28 9.73
N LEU A 289 -22.42 8.07 9.36
CA LEU A 289 -22.23 7.67 7.98
C LEU A 289 -23.45 6.91 7.45
N ASP A 290 -23.81 5.81 8.10
CA ASP A 290 -24.79 4.86 7.57
C ASP A 290 -26.25 5.33 7.77
N GLU A 291 -26.52 6.20 8.74
CA GLU A 291 -27.85 6.79 8.96
C GLU A 291 -27.92 8.25 8.50
N ILE A 292 -27.09 9.13 9.07
CA ILE A 292 -27.22 10.59 8.91
C ILE A 292 -26.79 11.02 7.51
N ARG A 293 -25.54 10.74 7.11
CA ARG A 293 -25.03 11.09 5.79
C ARG A 293 -25.82 10.42 4.67
N ASN A 294 -26.06 9.12 4.81
CA ASN A 294 -26.81 8.33 3.83
C ASN A 294 -28.20 8.92 3.56
N LYS A 295 -28.90 9.36 4.62
CA LYS A 295 -30.21 10.01 4.51
C LYS A 295 -30.11 11.45 4.02
N ARG A 296 -29.24 12.29 4.61
CA ARG A 296 -29.11 13.72 4.29
C ARG A 296 -28.76 13.96 2.83
N LEU A 297 -27.89 13.12 2.28
CA LEU A 297 -27.44 13.20 0.88
C LEU A 297 -28.23 12.28 -0.07
N GLU A 298 -29.27 11.59 0.43
CA GLU A 298 -30.10 10.66 -0.34
C GLU A 298 -29.29 9.61 -1.13
N LEU A 299 -28.18 9.11 -0.58
CA LEU A 299 -27.24 8.25 -1.30
C LEU A 299 -27.81 6.87 -1.62
N ARG A 300 -28.79 6.41 -0.83
CA ARG A 300 -29.45 5.10 -0.95
C ARG A 300 -28.43 3.94 -0.97
N ARG A 301 -27.40 4.05 -0.13
CA ARG A 301 -26.36 3.03 0.03
C ARG A 301 -26.75 2.03 1.11
N VAL A 302 -26.35 0.77 0.94
CA VAL A 302 -26.44 -0.25 2.00
C VAL A 302 -25.50 0.09 3.16
N SER A 303 -24.28 0.52 2.85
CA SER A 303 -23.32 1.03 3.83
C SER A 303 -22.42 2.10 3.22
N VAL A 304 -22.54 3.33 3.73
CA VAL A 304 -21.61 4.43 3.42
C VAL A 304 -20.25 4.16 4.06
N THR A 305 -20.22 3.47 5.20
CA THR A 305 -18.97 2.99 5.82
C THR A 305 -18.18 2.10 4.86
N ALA A 306 -18.82 1.11 4.24
CA ALA A 306 -18.16 0.23 3.26
C ALA A 306 -17.69 0.97 2.01
N ASP A 307 -18.49 1.93 1.51
CA ASP A 307 -18.12 2.78 0.37
C ASP A 307 -16.86 3.59 0.67
N LEU A 308 -16.75 4.14 1.88
CA LEU A 308 -15.58 4.90 2.32
C LEU A 308 -14.34 4.01 2.44
N ILE A 309 -14.43 2.84 3.09
CA ILE A 309 -13.32 1.88 3.15
C ILE A 309 -12.83 1.53 1.73
N LYS A 310 -13.76 1.25 0.80
CA LYS A 310 -13.43 0.97 -0.60
C LYS A 310 -12.72 2.13 -1.28
N SER A 311 -13.24 3.35 -1.15
CA SER A 311 -12.65 4.54 -1.79
C SER A 311 -11.25 4.86 -1.26
N ARG A 312 -11.00 4.55 0.02
CA ARG A 312 -9.72 4.77 0.72
C ARG A 312 -8.73 3.63 0.53
N ALA A 313 -9.17 2.46 0.04
CA ALA A 313 -8.31 1.33 -0.31
C ALA A 313 -7.50 1.61 -1.60
N THR A 314 -6.64 2.62 -1.54
CA THR A 314 -5.83 3.15 -2.66
C THR A 314 -4.48 2.44 -2.82
N ARG A 315 -4.09 1.60 -1.86
CA ARG A 315 -2.82 0.88 -1.86
C ARG A 315 -2.84 -0.28 -2.86
N LYS A 316 -1.66 -0.57 -3.44
CA LYS A 316 -1.49 -1.64 -4.44
C LYS A 316 -1.01 -2.96 -3.83
N ASP A 317 -0.40 -2.91 -2.67
CA ASP A 317 0.16 -4.05 -1.96
C ASP A 317 -0.83 -4.68 -0.97
N ILE A 318 -1.89 -3.96 -0.58
CA ILE A 318 -3.13 -4.48 0.01
C ILE A 318 -4.27 -3.83 -0.76
N ASP A 319 -4.99 -4.62 -1.54
CA ASP A 319 -6.13 -4.13 -2.30
C ASP A 319 -7.43 -4.28 -1.51
N PHE A 320 -8.53 -3.76 -2.07
CA PHE A 320 -9.82 -3.83 -1.40
C PHE A 320 -10.34 -5.28 -1.22
N SER A 321 -9.95 -6.22 -2.10
CA SER A 321 -10.36 -7.63 -1.96
C SER A 321 -9.68 -8.31 -0.78
N ASP A 322 -8.44 -7.93 -0.47
CA ASP A 322 -7.74 -8.35 0.76
C ASP A 322 -8.52 -7.89 2.01
N LEU A 323 -9.09 -6.67 1.99
CA LEU A 323 -9.90 -6.15 3.09
C LEU A 323 -11.24 -6.88 3.23
N ILE A 324 -11.92 -7.17 2.11
CA ILE A 324 -13.16 -7.97 2.12
C ILE A 324 -12.89 -9.33 2.76
N GLN A 325 -11.80 -9.98 2.37
CA GLN A 325 -11.41 -11.27 2.94
C GLN A 325 -11.16 -11.15 4.45
N ALA A 326 -10.39 -10.15 4.89
CA ALA A 326 -10.11 -9.94 6.31
C ALA A 326 -11.40 -9.71 7.15
N ASP A 327 -12.32 -8.90 6.63
CA ASP A 327 -13.60 -8.57 7.26
C ASP A 327 -14.50 -9.80 7.41
N LEU A 328 -14.60 -10.62 6.36
CA LEU A 328 -15.35 -11.89 6.38
C LEU A 328 -14.70 -12.93 7.29
N VAL A 329 -13.36 -13.01 7.31
CA VAL A 329 -12.64 -13.94 8.19
C VAL A 329 -12.90 -13.61 9.66
N ALA A 330 -12.83 -12.33 10.04
CA ALA A 330 -13.17 -11.89 11.39
C ALA A 330 -14.62 -12.21 11.74
N PHE A 331 -15.57 -11.95 10.84
CA PHE A 331 -16.98 -12.33 11.01
C PHE A 331 -17.15 -13.83 11.26
N TYR A 332 -16.75 -14.69 10.32
CA TYR A 332 -17.01 -16.13 10.44
C TYR A 332 -16.30 -16.77 11.64
N ILE A 333 -15.09 -16.33 11.99
CA ILE A 333 -14.40 -16.83 13.18
C ILE A 333 -15.14 -16.41 14.46
N THR A 334 -15.55 -15.14 14.58
CA THR A 334 -16.27 -14.67 15.78
C THR A 334 -17.66 -15.30 15.89
N GLU A 335 -18.36 -15.48 14.78
CA GLU A 335 -19.63 -16.20 14.69
C GLU A 335 -19.49 -17.65 15.15
N LEU A 336 -18.47 -18.38 14.70
CA LEU A 336 -18.24 -19.77 15.12
C LEU A 336 -18.07 -19.91 16.64
N ARG A 337 -17.58 -18.89 17.34
CA ARG A 337 -17.47 -18.90 18.81
C ARG A 337 -18.80 -18.76 19.54
N GLY A 338 -19.82 -18.19 18.90
CA GLY A 338 -21.16 -18.03 19.49
C GLY A 338 -21.25 -17.01 20.62
N GLY A 339 -20.45 -15.95 20.57
CA GLY A 339 -20.57 -14.82 21.50
C GLY A 339 -21.87 -14.03 21.29
N HIS A 340 -22.31 -13.29 22.32
CA HIS A 340 -23.49 -12.42 22.23
C HIS A 340 -23.32 -11.25 21.23
N PHE A 341 -22.08 -10.82 21.00
CA PHE A 341 -21.72 -9.78 20.05
C PHE A 341 -20.68 -10.35 19.08
N GLY A 342 -20.92 -10.18 17.77
CA GLY A 342 -20.05 -10.66 16.70
C GLY A 342 -19.53 -9.51 15.84
N TRP A 343 -18.42 -9.76 15.14
CA TRP A 343 -17.88 -8.83 14.16
C TRP A 343 -18.78 -8.76 12.93
N PHE A 344 -19.33 -7.60 12.57
CA PHE A 344 -20.15 -7.46 11.37
C PHE A 344 -19.31 -7.07 10.13
N PRO A 345 -19.37 -7.85 9.03
CA PRO A 345 -18.50 -7.64 7.88
C PRO A 345 -19.06 -6.60 6.91
N ARG A 346 -18.89 -5.30 7.17
CA ARG A 346 -19.52 -4.23 6.37
C ARG A 346 -19.09 -4.24 4.90
N THR A 347 -17.85 -4.62 4.62
CA THR A 347 -17.30 -4.65 3.25
C THR A 347 -17.87 -5.79 2.41
N SER A 348 -18.55 -6.76 3.03
CA SER A 348 -19.16 -7.91 2.34
C SER A 348 -20.23 -7.52 1.30
N VAL A 349 -20.79 -6.31 1.36
CA VAL A 349 -21.67 -5.76 0.29
C VAL A 349 -20.99 -5.74 -1.09
N TYR A 350 -19.67 -5.80 -1.13
CA TYR A 350 -18.87 -5.88 -2.36
C TYR A 350 -18.37 -7.29 -2.69
N ASN A 351 -18.77 -8.29 -1.91
CA ASN A 351 -18.39 -9.68 -2.09
C ASN A 351 -19.29 -10.36 -3.14
N SER A 352 -19.00 -10.09 -4.42
CA SER A 352 -19.87 -10.46 -5.54
C SER A 352 -20.36 -11.92 -5.56
N ARG A 353 -21.65 -12.09 -5.86
CA ARG A 353 -22.39 -13.38 -5.92
C ARG A 353 -21.84 -14.49 -6.82
N TRP A 354 -20.84 -14.25 -7.69
CA TRP A 354 -20.42 -15.20 -8.74
C TRP A 354 -18.96 -15.66 -8.68
N GLY A 355 -18.18 -15.28 -7.65
CA GLY A 355 -16.78 -15.72 -7.61
C GLY A 355 -15.89 -15.27 -6.47
N SER A 356 -16.42 -14.86 -5.31
CA SER A 356 -15.59 -14.45 -4.17
C SER A 356 -15.92 -15.25 -2.92
N GLY A 357 -15.50 -16.52 -2.94
CA GLY A 357 -15.33 -17.29 -1.71
C GLY A 357 -14.28 -16.63 -0.81
N VAL A 358 -14.32 -16.97 0.47
CA VAL A 358 -13.32 -16.50 1.42
C VAL A 358 -12.09 -17.39 1.24
N GLU A 359 -11.09 -16.93 0.47
CA GLU A 359 -10.01 -17.79 -0.03
C GLU A 359 -9.32 -18.63 1.06
N ILE A 360 -9.06 -18.05 2.23
CA ILE A 360 -8.48 -18.79 3.37
C ILE A 360 -9.36 -19.97 3.82
N PHE A 361 -10.68 -19.89 3.65
CA PHE A 361 -11.64 -20.95 3.95
C PHE A 361 -11.83 -21.91 2.77
N ASP A 362 -11.86 -21.42 1.53
CA ASP A 362 -11.92 -22.27 0.33
C ASP A 362 -10.74 -23.26 0.30
N ARG A 363 -9.56 -22.81 0.76
CA ARG A 363 -8.34 -23.62 0.86
C ARG A 363 -8.37 -24.68 1.97
N LEU A 364 -9.38 -24.70 2.85
CA LEU A 364 -9.53 -25.75 3.89
C LEU A 364 -9.74 -27.16 3.30
N VAL A 365 -10.02 -27.26 2.00
CA VAL A 365 -9.98 -28.54 1.27
C VAL A 365 -8.60 -29.21 1.36
N SER A 366 -7.52 -28.44 1.47
CA SER A 366 -6.16 -28.95 1.64
C SER A 366 -5.87 -29.24 3.12
N ARG A 367 -5.38 -30.45 3.40
CA ARG A 367 -4.99 -30.86 4.75
C ARG A 367 -3.79 -30.07 5.24
N GLN A 368 -2.78 -29.83 4.40
CA GLN A 368 -1.64 -28.99 4.77
C GLN A 368 -2.08 -27.56 5.14
N HIS A 369 -3.03 -26.99 4.41
CA HIS A 369 -3.56 -25.66 4.73
C HIS A 369 -4.36 -25.68 6.02
N PHE A 370 -5.25 -26.65 6.20
CA PHE A 370 -5.99 -26.86 7.45
C PHE A 370 -5.05 -26.92 8.68
N GLU A 371 -3.95 -27.69 8.60
CA GLU A 371 -3.00 -27.79 9.72
C GLU A 371 -2.40 -26.43 10.12
N LYS A 372 -2.23 -25.51 9.16
CA LYS A 372 -1.71 -24.16 9.41
C LYS A 372 -2.78 -23.21 9.94
N THR A 373 -4.03 -23.36 9.54
CA THR A 373 -5.12 -22.42 9.85
C THR A 373 -6.04 -22.87 10.97
N LYS A 374 -5.97 -24.13 11.42
CA LYS A 374 -6.84 -24.67 12.48
C LYS A 374 -6.80 -23.86 13.78
N ILE A 375 -5.65 -23.24 14.07
CA ILE A 375 -5.44 -22.34 15.20
C ILE A 375 -6.39 -21.14 15.21
N LEU A 376 -6.86 -20.68 14.04
CA LEU A 376 -7.81 -19.58 13.92
C LEU A 376 -9.14 -19.89 14.61
N PHE A 377 -9.55 -21.16 14.59
CA PHE A 377 -10.78 -21.66 15.18
C PHE A 377 -10.59 -22.17 16.62
N GLY A 378 -9.36 -22.15 17.15
CA GLY A 378 -9.07 -22.68 18.49
C GLY A 378 -9.18 -24.21 18.60
N ILE A 379 -9.00 -24.93 17.48
CA ILE A 379 -9.18 -26.39 17.41
C ILE A 379 -7.88 -27.12 17.08
N LYS A 380 -7.89 -28.43 17.26
CA LYS A 380 -6.76 -29.33 16.93
C LYS A 380 -7.03 -30.27 15.77
N THR A 381 -8.29 -30.62 15.52
CA THR A 381 -8.68 -31.69 14.57
C THR A 381 -9.79 -31.24 13.61
N ILE A 382 -9.90 -31.92 12.46
CA ILE A 382 -10.96 -31.64 11.48
C ILE A 382 -12.34 -31.90 12.09
N ASP A 383 -12.49 -32.94 12.90
CA ASP A 383 -13.79 -33.29 13.51
C ASP A 383 -14.27 -32.21 14.49
N GLU A 384 -13.36 -31.55 15.21
CA GLU A 384 -13.68 -30.38 16.03
C GLU A 384 -14.22 -29.22 15.18
N LEU A 385 -13.64 -28.96 13.98
CA LEU A 385 -14.17 -27.94 13.07
C LEU A 385 -15.59 -28.30 12.59
N LYS A 386 -15.79 -29.56 12.20
CA LYS A 386 -17.09 -30.04 11.73
C LYS A 386 -18.16 -29.86 12.81
N LYS A 387 -17.82 -30.13 14.07
CA LYS A 387 -18.69 -29.93 15.23
C LYS A 387 -18.99 -28.45 15.48
N LEU A 388 -18.01 -27.56 15.37
CA LEU A 388 -18.24 -26.10 15.50
C LEU A 388 -19.19 -25.59 14.42
N ILE A 389 -19.05 -26.05 13.18
CA ILE A 389 -19.96 -25.70 12.08
C ILE A 389 -21.38 -26.19 12.36
N GLU A 390 -21.54 -27.42 12.86
CA GLU A 390 -22.84 -27.98 13.23
C GLU A 390 -23.53 -27.17 14.33
N GLN A 391 -22.81 -26.83 15.40
CA GLN A 391 -23.31 -25.97 16.48
C GLN A 391 -23.70 -24.58 15.98
N TYR A 392 -22.93 -24.00 15.05
CA TYR A 392 -23.28 -22.73 14.41
C TYR A 392 -24.60 -22.84 13.63
N ILE A 393 -24.78 -23.90 12.84
CA ILE A 393 -25.98 -24.11 12.03
C ILE A 393 -27.21 -24.26 12.94
N GLU A 394 -27.10 -25.04 14.01
CA GLU A 394 -28.19 -25.23 15.00
C GLU A 394 -28.61 -23.89 15.62
N ARG A 395 -27.64 -23.14 16.18
CA ARG A 395 -27.91 -21.82 16.77
C ARG A 395 -28.51 -20.86 15.76
N SER A 396 -27.98 -20.84 14.54
CA SER A 396 -28.46 -19.97 13.48
C SER A 396 -29.91 -20.28 13.07
N GLN A 397 -30.30 -21.55 13.04
CA GLN A 397 -31.69 -21.95 12.78
C GLN A 397 -32.63 -21.55 13.93
N GLU A 398 -32.18 -21.65 15.18
CA GLU A 398 -32.94 -21.19 16.34
C GLU A 398 -33.18 -19.68 16.31
N GLU A 399 -32.16 -18.89 15.99
CA GLU A 399 -32.27 -17.43 15.83
C GLU A 399 -33.24 -17.05 14.71
N ILE A 400 -33.26 -17.79 13.59
CA ILE A 400 -34.24 -17.59 12.51
C ILE A 400 -35.65 -17.86 13.01
N LYS A 401 -35.88 -18.98 13.72
CA LYS A 401 -37.19 -19.35 14.26
C LYS A 401 -37.70 -18.32 15.28
N GLN A 402 -36.81 -17.72 16.04
CA GLN A 402 -37.13 -16.65 17.00
C GLN A 402 -37.30 -15.27 16.35
N GLY A 403 -37.14 -15.16 15.02
CA GLY A 403 -37.21 -13.88 14.31
C GLY A 403 -36.04 -12.93 14.59
N HIS A 404 -34.97 -13.42 15.22
CA HIS A 404 -33.79 -12.65 15.59
C HIS A 404 -32.77 -12.52 14.45
N ARG A 405 -32.79 -13.42 13.46
CA ARG A 405 -31.91 -13.29 12.29
C ARG A 405 -32.41 -12.18 11.37
N ARG A 406 -31.87 -10.99 11.59
CA ARG A 406 -32.21 -9.74 10.92
C ARG A 406 -31.93 -9.82 9.41
N SER A 407 -32.78 -9.16 8.61
CA SER A 407 -32.76 -9.03 7.14
C SER A 407 -31.42 -8.61 6.50
N TRP A 408 -30.42 -8.19 7.28
CA TRP A 408 -29.16 -7.61 6.79
C TRP A 408 -28.27 -8.58 6.00
N SER A 409 -28.40 -9.90 6.18
CA SER A 409 -27.56 -10.86 5.43
C SER A 409 -27.76 -10.76 3.91
N TRP A 410 -28.96 -10.38 3.48
CA TRP A 410 -29.30 -10.25 2.05
C TRP A 410 -28.72 -8.98 1.44
N ASP A 411 -28.78 -7.86 2.15
CA ASP A 411 -28.26 -6.57 1.67
C ASP A 411 -26.73 -6.55 1.64
N TYR A 412 -26.08 -7.26 2.56
CA TYR A 412 -24.63 -7.36 2.67
C TYR A 412 -24.02 -8.58 1.97
N GLU A 413 -24.80 -9.35 1.21
CA GLU A 413 -24.35 -10.54 0.47
C GLU A 413 -23.58 -11.58 1.32
N ILE A 414 -23.87 -11.64 2.62
CA ILE A 414 -23.20 -12.55 3.56
C ILE A 414 -23.70 -13.96 3.30
N GLN A 415 -22.81 -14.84 2.83
CA GLN A 415 -23.15 -16.24 2.60
C GLN A 415 -23.34 -16.98 3.93
N PRO A 416 -24.31 -17.91 4.01
CA PRO A 416 -24.35 -18.87 5.12
C PRO A 416 -23.02 -19.64 5.23
N LEU A 417 -22.57 -19.90 6.46
CA LEU A 417 -21.26 -20.51 6.71
C LEU A 417 -21.11 -21.86 5.98
N GLU A 418 -22.16 -22.64 5.87
CA GLU A 418 -22.18 -23.94 5.17
C GLU A 418 -21.90 -23.84 3.66
N LYS A 419 -22.06 -22.65 3.06
CA LYS A 419 -21.67 -22.38 1.67
C LYS A 419 -20.23 -21.88 1.55
N VAL A 420 -19.65 -21.39 2.64
CA VAL A 420 -18.27 -20.88 2.70
C VAL A 420 -17.29 -21.99 3.12
N ILE A 421 -17.70 -22.86 4.04
CA ILE A 421 -16.93 -24.01 4.48
C ILE A 421 -17.75 -25.28 4.25
N GLU A 422 -17.47 -25.96 3.14
CA GLU A 422 -18.09 -27.25 2.83
C GLU A 422 -17.54 -28.34 3.76
N ARG A 423 -18.33 -28.71 4.77
CA ARG A 423 -17.95 -29.65 5.85
C ARG A 423 -17.30 -30.94 5.34
N ASP A 424 -17.83 -31.51 4.26
CA ASP A 424 -17.38 -32.80 3.73
C ASP A 424 -16.10 -32.70 2.88
N LYS A 425 -15.70 -31.49 2.49
CA LYS A 425 -14.50 -31.25 1.69
C LYS A 425 -13.25 -30.95 2.52
N ILE A 426 -13.39 -30.65 3.81
CA ILE A 426 -12.28 -30.23 4.69
C ILE A 426 -11.20 -31.32 4.74
N GLY A 427 -9.96 -30.96 4.36
CA GLY A 427 -8.80 -31.85 4.40
C GLY A 427 -8.86 -33.06 3.47
N THR A 428 -9.69 -33.02 2.42
CA THR A 428 -9.83 -34.10 1.42
C THR A 428 -8.69 -34.15 0.40
N VAL A 429 -8.01 -33.03 0.18
CA VAL A 429 -6.80 -32.93 -0.65
C VAL A 429 -5.58 -32.93 0.27
N GLN A 430 -4.54 -33.69 -0.09
CA GLN A 430 -3.32 -33.81 0.74
C GLN A 430 -2.56 -32.47 0.87
#